data_AF-A0A1F9U5A5-F1
#
_entry.id   AF-A0A1F9U5A5-F1
#
_cell.length_a   1.000
_cell.length_b   1.000
_cell.length_c   1.000
_cell.angle_alpha   90.00
_cell.angle_beta   90.00
_cell.angle_gamma   90.00
#
_symmetry.space_group_name_H-M   'P 1'
#
loop_
_entity.id
_entity.type
_entity.pdbx_description
1 polymer ?
#
loop_
_entity_poly.entity_id
_entity_poly.type
_entity_poly.pdbx_seq_one_letter_code
_entity_poly.pdbx_strand_id
1 'polypeptide(L)'
;MADYKKRWTAPGSEIKPFDHFGYEAAQIIFDALEKAGPQREEMVEALRATKHKGLLGTTVFDEKGDTLNKIITMTRARAQDRSFPAVN
;
A
#
# COMPACT_ATOMS: atom_id res chain seq x y z
N MET A 1 6.58 -3.81 9.57
CA MET A 1 5.92 -2.58 10.08
C MET A 1 6.81 -1.75 11.00
N ALA A 2 7.54 -2.35 11.97
CA ALA A 2 8.42 -1.59 12.88
C ALA A 2 9.54 -0.81 12.15
N ASP A 3 10.27 -1.47 11.24
CA ASP A 3 11.35 -0.82 10.48
C ASP A 3 10.83 0.25 9.51
N TYR A 4 9.68 0.00 8.88
CA TYR A 4 8.99 0.97 8.03
C TYR A 4 8.66 2.26 8.82
N LYS A 5 8.03 2.13 10.00
CA LYS A 5 7.74 3.28 10.87
C LYS A 5 9.01 4.02 11.29
N LYS A 6 10.05 3.28 11.70
CA LYS A 6 11.34 3.87 12.09
C LYS A 6 11.99 4.65 10.96
N ARG A 7 11.90 4.17 9.71
CA ARG A 7 12.53 4.79 8.54
C ARG A 7 11.80 6.04 8.08
N TRP A 8 10.47 6.06 8.17
CA TRP A 8 9.63 7.10 7.53
C TRP A 8 8.98 8.07 8.52
N THR A 9 9.24 7.94 9.82
CA THR A 9 8.79 8.90 10.84
C THR A 9 9.97 9.80 11.23
N ALA A 10 9.92 11.06 10.82
CA ALA A 10 10.84 12.11 11.24
C ALA A 10 10.26 12.85 12.47
N PRO A 11 11.07 13.61 13.23
CA PRO A 11 10.55 14.44 14.31
C PRO A 11 9.43 15.37 13.81
N GLY A 12 8.25 15.28 14.42
CA GLY A 12 7.08 16.07 14.04
C GLY A 12 6.28 15.53 12.85
N SER A 13 6.67 14.41 12.24
CA SER A 13 5.86 13.72 11.24
C SER A 13 5.20 12.47 11.82
N GLU A 14 4.11 12.04 11.18
CA GLU A 14 3.35 10.85 11.55
C GLU A 14 2.96 10.12 10.27
N ILE A 15 3.10 8.80 10.26
CA ILE A 15 2.57 7.96 9.19
C ILE A 15 1.04 7.93 9.29
N LYS A 16 0.38 8.45 8.26
CA LYS A 16 -1.07 8.49 8.14
C LYS A 16 -1.63 7.14 7.69
N PRO A 17 -2.95 6.91 7.87
CA PRO A 17 -3.57 5.63 7.59
C PRO A 17 -3.41 5.13 6.15
N PHE A 18 -3.12 5.99 5.18
CA PHE A 18 -3.00 5.59 3.77
C PHE A 18 -1.55 5.52 3.25
N ASP A 19 -0.57 6.01 4.00
CA ASP A 19 0.81 6.16 3.52
C ASP A 19 1.44 4.83 3.11
N HIS A 20 1.11 3.77 3.83
CA HIS A 20 1.62 2.42 3.54
C HIS A 20 1.04 1.83 2.25
N PHE A 21 -0.17 2.22 1.82
CA PHE A 21 -0.70 1.79 0.53
C PHE A 21 0.04 2.46 -0.62
N GLY A 22 0.37 3.75 -0.49
CA GLY A 22 1.19 4.46 -1.48
C GLY A 22 2.60 3.85 -1.60
N TYR A 23 3.21 3.52 -0.46
CA TYR A 23 4.49 2.81 -0.44
C TYR A 23 4.41 1.45 -1.15
N GLU A 24 3.39 0.65 -0.83
CA GLU A 24 3.19 -0.67 -1.44
C GLU A 24 2.97 -0.57 -2.95
N ALA A 25 2.15 0.38 -3.40
CA ALA A 25 1.87 0.60 -4.82
C ALA A 25 3.15 0.95 -5.60
N ALA A 26 4.02 1.80 -5.05
CA ALA A 26 5.29 2.12 -5.67
C ALA A 26 6.21 0.89 -5.78
N GLN A 27 6.30 0.07 -4.72
CA GLN A 27 7.09 -1.16 -4.75
C GLN A 27 6.58 -2.14 -5.82
N ILE A 28 5.27 -2.32 -5.95
CA ILE A 28 4.65 -3.16 -6.98
C ILE A 28 4.99 -2.66 -8.40
N ILE A 29 5.00 -1.35 -8.62
CA ILE A 29 5.38 -0.75 -9.90
C ILE A 29 6.87 -1.03 -10.19
N PHE A 30 7.75 -0.89 -9.20
CA PHE A 30 9.17 -1.20 -9.38
C PHE A 30 9.41 -2.68 -9.66
N ASP A 31 8.74 -3.60 -8.95
CA ASP A 31 8.84 -5.04 -9.20
C ASP A 31 8.47 -5.43 -10.64
N ALA A 32 7.44 -4.80 -11.20
CA ALA A 32 7.01 -5.08 -12.56
C ALA A 32 7.90 -4.37 -13.60
N LEU A 33 8.41 -3.17 -13.29
CA LEU A 33 9.41 -2.48 -14.10
C LEU A 33 10.72 -3.28 -14.20
N GLU A 34 11.18 -3.89 -13.11
CA GLU A 34 12.38 -4.73 -13.09
C GLU A 34 12.22 -6.00 -13.95
N LYS A 35 11.01 -6.52 -14.07
CA LYS A 35 10.71 -7.75 -14.84
C LYS A 35 10.50 -7.48 -16.32
N ALA A 36 9.81 -6.40 -16.66
CA ALA A 36 9.32 -6.13 -18.02
C ALA A 36 10.00 -4.93 -18.69
N GLY A 37 10.76 -4.13 -17.95
CA GLY A 37 11.31 -2.89 -18.47
C GLY A 37 10.26 -1.79 -18.68
N PRO A 38 10.65 -0.66 -19.29
CA PRO A 38 9.84 0.56 -19.32
C PRO A 38 8.74 0.56 -20.39
N GLN A 39 8.65 -0.48 -21.22
CA GLN A 39 7.65 -0.56 -22.28
C GLN A 39 6.26 -0.74 -21.66
N ARG A 40 5.32 0.15 -22.01
CA ARG A 40 4.03 0.25 -21.31
C ARG A 40 3.23 -1.04 -21.35
N GLU A 41 3.16 -1.66 -22.51
CA GLU A 41 2.37 -2.87 -22.77
C GLU A 41 2.89 -4.03 -21.92
N GLU A 42 4.20 -4.29 -21.99
CA GLU A 42 4.89 -5.33 -21.23
C GLU A 42 4.77 -5.10 -19.72
N MET A 43 4.89 -3.85 -19.30
CA MET A 43 4.75 -3.46 -17.90
C MET A 43 3.33 -3.69 -17.36
N VAL A 44 2.28 -3.37 -18.14
CA VAL A 44 0.89 -3.65 -17.74
C VAL A 44 0.64 -5.15 -17.61
N GLU A 45 1.19 -5.98 -18.49
CA GLU A 45 1.10 -7.43 -18.38
C GLU A 45 1.82 -7.96 -17.13
N ALA A 46 3.04 -7.48 -16.86
CA ALA A 46 3.79 -7.87 -15.67
C ALA A 46 3.14 -7.41 -14.36
N LEU A 47 2.55 -6.21 -14.33
CA LEU A 47 1.76 -5.72 -13.20
C LEU A 47 0.59 -6.65 -12.88
N ARG A 48 -0.18 -7.06 -13.90
CA ARG A 48 -1.32 -7.97 -13.71
C ARG A 48 -0.88 -9.35 -13.19
N ALA A 49 0.29 -9.81 -13.61
CA ALA A 49 0.87 -11.08 -13.16
C ALA A 49 1.59 -10.97 -11.79
N THR A 50 1.60 -9.79 -11.15
CA THR A 50 2.40 -9.58 -9.95
C THR A 50 1.85 -10.31 -8.72
N LYS A 51 2.78 -10.95 -8.01
CA LYS A 51 2.59 -11.48 -6.65
C LYS A 51 3.63 -10.85 -5.74
N HIS A 52 3.28 -9.70 -5.18
CA HIS A 52 4.19 -8.89 -4.35
C HIS A 52 4.05 -9.30 -2.88
N LYS A 53 5.17 -9.47 -2.18
CA LYS A 53 5.18 -9.75 -0.73
C LYS A 53 5.83 -8.56 -0.02
N GLY A 54 4.99 -7.69 0.52
CA GLY A 54 5.41 -6.41 1.09
C GLY A 54 4.81 -6.13 2.46
N LEU A 55 4.60 -4.85 2.73
CA LEU A 55 4.16 -4.33 4.03
C LEU A 55 2.72 -4.70 4.35
N LEU A 56 1.88 -4.81 3.32
CA LEU A 56 0.46 -5.18 3.45
C LEU A 56 0.21 -6.69 3.39
N GLY A 57 1.27 -7.50 3.36
CA GLY A 57 1.20 -8.94 3.18
C GLY A 57 1.46 -9.32 1.73
N THR A 58 0.74 -10.33 1.23
CA THR A 58 0.86 -10.75 -0.17
C THR A 58 -0.23 -10.07 -1.00
N THR A 59 0.19 -9.16 -1.87
CA THR A 59 -0.68 -8.45 -2.80
C THR A 59 -0.69 -9.17 -4.15
N VAL A 60 -1.90 -9.50 -4.59
CA VAL A 60 -2.24 -10.08 -5.90
C VAL A 60 -3.50 -9.42 -6.41
N PHE A 61 -3.72 -9.45 -7.72
CA PHE A 61 -4.82 -8.76 -8.39
C PHE A 61 -5.83 -9.75 -9.00
N ASP A 62 -7.09 -9.34 -9.06
CA ASP A 62 -8.10 -10.03 -9.86
C ASP A 62 -8.07 -9.59 -11.33
N GLU A 63 -8.99 -10.13 -12.14
CA GLU A 63 -9.08 -9.81 -13.58
C GLU A 63 -9.37 -8.32 -13.86
N LYS A 64 -9.95 -7.59 -12.90
CA LYS A 64 -10.27 -6.17 -13.02
C LYS A 64 -9.12 -5.27 -12.55
N GLY A 65 -8.11 -5.85 -11.88
CA GLY A 65 -7.01 -5.12 -11.28
C GLY A 65 -7.27 -4.69 -9.83
N ASP A 66 -8.31 -5.23 -9.18
CA ASP A 66 -8.54 -5.00 -7.76
C ASP A 66 -7.63 -5.91 -6.93
N THR A 67 -7.09 -5.39 -5.83
CA THR A 67 -6.28 -6.21 -4.91
C THR A 67 -7.17 -7.24 -4.20
N LEU A 68 -6.71 -8.48 -4.06
CA LEU A 68 -7.41 -9.47 -3.24
C LEU A 68 -7.25 -9.24 -1.73
N ASN A 69 -6.47 -8.24 -1.32
CA ASN A 69 -6.26 -7.87 0.08
C ASN A 69 -7.55 -7.25 0.64
N LYS A 70 -8.15 -7.89 1.63
CA LYS A 70 -9.36 -7.38 2.30
C LYS A 70 -8.98 -6.66 3.59
N ILE A 71 -8.63 -5.39 3.46
CA ILE A 71 -8.29 -4.51 4.59
C ILE A 71 -9.42 -3.49 4.75
N ILE A 72 -10.26 -3.68 5.77
CA ILE A 72 -11.37 -2.79 6.09
C ILE A 72 -11.15 -2.26 7.50
N THR A 73 -11.18 -0.94 7.65
CA THR A 73 -10.98 -0.27 8.94
C THR A 73 -12.23 0.52 9.31
N MET A 74 -12.63 0.42 10.57
CA MET A 74 -13.68 1.26 11.15
C MET A 74 -13.04 2.29 12.08
N THR A 75 -13.44 3.54 11.92
CA THR A 75 -12.87 4.66 12.67
C THR A 75 -14.00 5.49 13.27
N ARG A 76 -13.88 5.85 14.55
CA ARG A 76 -14.88 6.69 15.21
C ARG A 76 -14.49 8.15 15.06
N ALA A 77 -15.36 8.97 14.47
CA ALA A 77 -15.19 10.41 14.50
C ALA A 77 -15.51 10.96 15.90
N ARG A 78 -14.60 11.73 16.49
CA ARG A 78 -14.83 12.46 17.75
C ARG A 78 -14.92 13.95 17.46
N ALA A 79 -16.08 14.54 17.76
CA ALA A 79 -16.33 15.96 17.50
C ALA A 79 -15.53 16.88 18.44
N GLN A 80 -15.33 16.50 19.71
CA GLN A 80 -14.63 17.34 20.70
C GLN A 80 -13.20 17.69 20.30
N ASP A 81 -12.45 16.74 19.77
CA ASP A 81 -11.02 16.89 19.46
C ASP A 81 -10.71 16.77 17.97
N ARG A 82 -11.75 16.68 17.12
CA ARG A 82 -11.64 16.47 15.67
C ARG A 82 -10.71 15.30 15.30
N SER A 83 -10.75 14.24 16.11
CA SER A 83 -9.91 13.06 15.94
C SER A 83 -10.68 11.85 15.41
N PHE A 84 -9.92 10.91 14.83
CA PHE A 84 -10.43 9.70 14.22
C PHE A 84 -9.65 8.47 14.77
N PRO A 85 -9.81 8.12 16.05
CA PRO A 85 -9.22 6.90 16.60
C PRO A 85 -9.78 5.65 15.90
N ALA A 86 -8.88 4.72 15.58
CA ALA A 86 -9.28 3.40 15.12
C ALA A 86 -10.13 2.72 16.20
N VAL A 87 -11.22 2.08 15.78
CA VAL A 87 -12.06 1.25 16.66
C VAL A 87 -11.62 -0.18 16.45
N ASN A 88 -10.99 -0.77 17.47
CA ASN A 88 -10.76 -2.21 17.52
C ASN A 88 -12.05 -2.94 17.89
#